data_AF-A0A3M1BH48-F1
#
_entry.id   AF-A0A3M1BH48-F1
#
_cell.length_a   1.000
_cell.length_b   1.000
_cell.length_c   1.000
_cell.angle_alpha   90.00
_cell.angle_beta   90.00
_cell.angle_gamma   90.00
#
_symmetry.space_group_name_H-M   'P 1'
#
loop_
_entity.id
_entity.type
_entity.pdbx_description
1 polymer ?
#
loop_
_entity_poly.entity_id
_entity_poly.type
_entity_poly.pdbx_seq_one_letter_code
_entity_poly.pdbx_strand_id
1 'polypeptide(L)'
;MATQSFQLVMDVGPTPGKAIPLNKPELVIGRESGCDIVINIAEVSRRHARLRSEAGGYIVEDLGSTNGTFVNGQRISGPVALRPGDRIQLGDAVTLAYQVEQYDMNATVVSPAGRQPATQPPRPPVAPPAQPPAAPPPPPQPPAYVGSVPASPPAAAARPQSRTWLWATLGCLGVLVCVVIIGAVAFDAMNLYCVPPFDSLFSFLYTCP
;
A
#
# COMPACT_ATOMS: atom_id res chain seq x y z
N MET A 1 -16.38 21.55 -17.08
CA MET A 1 -15.28 21.30 -16.13
C MET A 1 -15.12 19.80 -16.03
N ALA A 2 -13.93 19.24 -16.20
CA ALA A 2 -13.74 17.79 -16.15
C ALA A 2 -14.00 17.28 -14.73
N THR A 3 -14.91 16.33 -14.58
CA THR A 3 -15.16 15.67 -13.29
C THR A 3 -14.09 14.58 -13.11
N GLN A 4 -13.29 14.69 -12.06
CA GLN A 4 -12.31 13.67 -11.69
C GLN A 4 -12.92 12.76 -10.64
N SER A 5 -12.86 11.44 -10.86
CA SER A 5 -13.24 10.43 -9.87
C SER A 5 -12.00 9.72 -9.34
N PHE A 6 -11.87 9.68 -8.02
CA PHE A 6 -10.75 9.07 -7.33
C PHE A 6 -11.12 7.66 -6.87
N GLN A 7 -10.20 6.71 -6.98
CA GLN A 7 -10.39 5.36 -6.49
C GLN A 7 -9.10 4.74 -5.96
N LEU A 8 -9.24 3.78 -5.05
CA LEU A 8 -8.18 2.88 -4.65
C LEU A 8 -8.41 1.52 -5.25
N VAL A 9 -7.42 0.99 -5.96
CA VAL A 9 -7.46 -0.38 -6.48
C VAL A 9 -6.53 -1.23 -5.63
N MET A 10 -7.05 -2.34 -5.09
CA MET A 10 -6.23 -3.24 -4.29
C MET A 10 -5.31 -4.07 -5.19
N ASP A 11 -4.01 -3.83 -5.15
CA ASP A 11 -3.02 -4.63 -5.87
C ASP A 11 -2.71 -5.94 -5.14
N VAL A 12 -2.54 -5.85 -3.81
CA VAL A 12 -2.19 -6.97 -2.93
C VAL A 12 -3.10 -6.90 -1.70
N GLY A 13 -3.64 -8.04 -1.29
CA GLY A 13 -4.50 -8.15 -0.11
C GLY A 13 -5.59 -9.21 -0.28
N PRO A 14 -6.62 -9.19 0.58
CA PRO A 14 -7.69 -10.19 0.55
C PRO A 14 -8.61 -10.10 -0.68
N THR A 15 -8.67 -8.94 -1.35
CA THR A 15 -9.51 -8.73 -2.53
C THR A 15 -8.74 -8.01 -3.66
N PRO A 16 -7.73 -8.65 -4.28
CA PRO A 16 -6.98 -8.04 -5.38
C PRO A 16 -7.88 -7.65 -6.56
N GLY A 17 -7.58 -6.54 -7.22
CA GLY A 17 -8.35 -5.96 -8.32
C GLY A 17 -9.62 -5.21 -7.89
N LYS A 18 -10.01 -5.24 -6.61
CA LYS A 18 -11.17 -4.50 -6.12
C LYS A 18 -10.89 -2.99 -6.17
N ALA A 19 -11.66 -2.29 -6.99
CA ALA A 19 -11.70 -0.83 -7.03
C ALA A 19 -12.67 -0.29 -5.97
N ILE A 20 -12.21 0.67 -5.18
CA ILE A 20 -12.93 1.28 -4.08
C ILE A 20 -13.02 2.79 -4.38
N PRO A 21 -14.21 3.32 -4.70
CA PRO A 21 -14.35 4.73 -5.02
C PRO A 21 -14.15 5.59 -3.77
N LEU A 22 -13.44 6.69 -3.93
CA LEU A 22 -13.23 7.70 -2.89
C LEU A 22 -14.22 8.84 -3.14
N ASN A 23 -15.35 8.81 -2.43
CA ASN A 23 -16.48 9.72 -2.62
C ASN A 23 -16.85 10.54 -1.37
N LYS A 24 -16.07 10.42 -0.29
CA LYS A 24 -16.27 11.17 0.96
C LYS A 24 -15.09 12.09 1.23
N PRO A 25 -15.32 13.20 1.98
CA PRO A 25 -14.25 14.10 2.37
C PRO A 25 -13.26 13.48 3.37
N GLU A 26 -13.72 12.50 4.15
CA GLU A 26 -12.89 11.72 5.07
C GLU A 26 -13.29 10.25 4.95
N LEU A 27 -12.29 9.39 4.84
CA LEU A 27 -12.45 7.93 4.76
C LEU A 27 -11.44 7.28 5.70
N VAL A 28 -11.90 6.30 6.49
CA VAL A 28 -11.02 5.52 7.35
C VAL A 28 -10.81 4.13 6.76
N ILE A 29 -9.55 3.71 6.70
CA ILE A 29 -9.14 2.37 6.29
C ILE A 29 -8.73 1.58 7.53
N GLY A 30 -9.24 0.37 7.67
CA GLY A 30 -8.91 -0.47 8.80
C GLY A 30 -9.59 -1.82 8.77
N ARG A 31 -9.29 -2.65 9.77
CA ARG A 31 -9.92 -3.97 9.93
C ARG A 31 -11.29 -3.90 10.61
N GLU A 32 -11.54 -2.85 11.40
CA GLU A 32 -12.79 -2.72 12.12
C GLU A 32 -13.97 -2.54 11.15
N SER A 33 -15.11 -3.17 11.44
CA SER A 33 -16.31 -3.12 10.60
C SER A 33 -16.91 -1.72 10.47
N GLY A 34 -16.57 -0.79 11.38
CA GLY A 34 -16.98 0.61 11.34
C GLY A 34 -16.14 1.50 10.41
N CYS A 35 -15.09 0.96 9.77
CA CYS A 35 -14.30 1.72 8.79
C CYS A 35 -15.02 1.83 7.45
N ASP A 36 -14.73 2.89 6.68
CA ASP A 36 -15.27 3.05 5.32
C ASP A 36 -14.68 2.02 4.35
N ILE A 37 -13.38 1.70 4.53
CA ILE A 37 -12.68 0.69 3.77
C ILE A 37 -12.24 -0.41 4.73
N VAL A 38 -13.04 -1.48 4.78
CA VAL A 38 -12.81 -2.62 5.68
C VAL A 38 -11.90 -3.65 5.04
N ILE A 39 -10.76 -3.92 5.67
CA ILE A 39 -9.80 -4.94 5.27
C ILE A 39 -9.55 -5.87 6.45
N ASN A 40 -10.30 -6.97 6.51
CA ASN A 40 -10.38 -7.82 7.70
C ASN A 40 -9.24 -8.84 7.82
N ILE A 41 -8.00 -8.35 8.02
CA ILE A 41 -6.81 -9.17 8.23
C ILE A 41 -5.96 -8.67 9.42
N ALA A 42 -5.22 -9.56 10.07
CA ALA A 42 -4.54 -9.26 11.33
C ALA A 42 -3.46 -8.15 11.20
N GLU A 43 -2.87 -8.02 10.02
CA GLU A 43 -1.79 -7.07 9.70
C GLU A 43 -2.31 -5.63 9.56
N VAL A 44 -3.62 -5.47 9.38
CA VAL A 44 -4.29 -4.16 9.33
C VAL A 44 -4.86 -3.84 10.72
N SER A 45 -4.58 -2.64 11.20
CA SER A 45 -5.04 -2.16 12.49
C SER A 45 -6.54 -1.85 12.42
N ARG A 46 -7.21 -1.83 13.58
CA ARG A 46 -8.67 -1.54 13.66
C ARG A 46 -9.03 -0.28 12.88
N ARG A 47 -8.31 0.81 13.14
CA ARG A 47 -8.26 2.03 12.34
C ARG A 47 -6.79 2.25 12.00
N HIS A 48 -6.42 2.04 10.74
CA HIS A 48 -5.01 1.97 10.34
C HIS A 48 -4.56 3.29 9.71
N ALA A 49 -5.28 3.75 8.69
CA ALA A 49 -5.00 4.99 7.99
C ALA A 49 -6.29 5.77 7.75
N ARG A 50 -6.13 7.08 7.58
CA ARG A 50 -7.19 7.99 7.17
C ARG A 50 -6.81 8.66 5.87
N LEU A 51 -7.81 8.80 5.00
CA LEU A 51 -7.76 9.64 3.82
C LEU A 51 -8.62 10.87 4.05
N ARG A 52 -8.08 12.05 3.74
CA ARG A 52 -8.84 13.31 3.73
C ARG A 52 -8.75 13.93 2.35
N SER A 53 -9.87 14.42 1.83
CA SER A 53 -9.89 15.14 0.56
C SER A 53 -9.29 16.53 0.75
N GLU A 54 -8.33 16.91 -0.09
CA GLU A 54 -7.71 18.23 -0.07
C GLU A 54 -7.43 18.69 -1.50
N ALA A 55 -7.80 19.93 -1.84
CA ALA A 55 -7.42 20.67 -3.05
C ALA A 55 -7.34 19.82 -4.36
N GLY A 56 -8.35 19.00 -4.64
CA GLY A 56 -8.39 18.19 -5.87
C GLY A 56 -7.65 16.85 -5.80
N GLY A 57 -7.35 16.36 -4.60
CA GLY A 57 -6.80 15.03 -4.36
C GLY A 57 -7.10 14.53 -2.95
N TYR A 58 -6.37 13.52 -2.51
CA TYR A 58 -6.46 12.97 -1.16
C TYR A 58 -5.11 13.00 -0.46
N ILE A 59 -5.11 13.34 0.83
CA ILE A 59 -3.98 13.14 1.72
C ILE A 59 -4.19 11.86 2.52
N VAL A 60 -3.13 11.08 2.71
CA VAL A 60 -3.11 9.90 3.58
C VAL A 60 -2.39 10.23 4.89
N GLU A 61 -2.93 9.74 5.99
CA GLU A 61 -2.40 9.93 7.34
C GLU A 61 -2.49 8.61 8.10
N ASP A 62 -1.39 8.19 8.72
CA ASP A 62 -1.36 7.01 9.59
C ASP A 62 -2.00 7.34 10.96
N LEU A 63 -2.90 6.49 11.45
CA LEU A 63 -3.62 6.69 12.71
C LEU A 63 -2.93 6.01 13.91
N GLY A 64 -1.62 5.81 13.85
CA GLY A 64 -0.87 5.05 14.85
C GLY A 64 -0.99 3.54 14.63
N SER A 65 -0.91 3.11 13.37
CA SER A 65 -1.00 1.70 13.04
C SER A 65 0.19 0.91 13.58
N THR A 66 -0.03 -0.38 13.86
CA THR A 66 1.00 -1.25 14.44
C THR A 66 2.16 -1.49 13.47
N ASN A 67 1.85 -1.75 12.19
CA ASN A 67 2.85 -2.07 11.17
C ASN A 67 3.30 -0.83 10.37
N GLY A 68 2.61 0.31 10.53
CA GLY A 68 2.87 1.53 9.78
C GLY A 68 2.18 1.55 8.41
N THR A 69 1.97 2.77 7.93
CA THR A 69 1.56 3.07 6.56
C THR A 69 2.79 3.49 5.74
N PHE A 70 2.87 3.03 4.49
CA PHE A 70 3.94 3.39 3.56
C PHE A 70 3.34 3.94 2.26
N VAL A 71 4.00 4.91 1.65
CA VAL A 71 3.64 5.43 0.33
C VAL A 71 4.84 5.23 -0.58
N ASN A 72 4.67 4.51 -1.68
CA ASN A 72 5.73 4.16 -2.63
C ASN A 72 6.95 3.52 -1.94
N GLY A 73 6.71 2.65 -0.95
CA GLY A 73 7.74 1.95 -0.18
C GLY A 73 8.41 2.79 0.93
N GLN A 74 8.04 4.06 1.10
CA GLN A 74 8.55 4.92 2.17
C GLN A 74 7.54 5.03 3.31
N ARG A 75 7.98 4.75 4.54
CA ARG A 75 7.12 4.86 5.73
C ARG A 75 6.77 6.32 5.98
N ILE A 76 5.49 6.63 6.14
CA ILE A 76 5.04 7.99 6.43
C ILE A 76 5.06 8.23 7.95
N SER A 77 5.43 9.45 8.35
CA SER A 77 5.43 9.90 9.74
C SER A 77 4.38 11.00 10.02
N GLY A 78 3.64 11.40 8.99
CA GLY A 78 2.63 12.45 9.03
C GLY A 78 1.78 12.44 7.76
N PRO A 79 0.90 13.45 7.57
CA PRO A 79 0.05 13.54 6.39
C PRO A 79 0.87 13.69 5.11
N VAL A 80 0.54 12.91 4.08
CA VAL A 80 1.19 12.94 2.76
C VAL A 80 0.13 13.07 1.68
N ALA A 81 0.31 14.02 0.75
CA ALA A 81 -0.57 14.18 -0.40
C ALA A 81 -0.31 13.09 -1.45
N LEU A 82 -1.37 12.39 -1.86
CA LEU A 82 -1.33 11.34 -2.86
C LEU A 82 -1.39 11.91 -4.26
N ARG A 83 -0.61 11.32 -5.16
CA ARG A 83 -0.59 11.60 -6.59
C ARG A 83 -1.12 10.39 -7.37
N PRO A 84 -1.79 10.61 -8.52
CA PRO A 84 -2.25 9.50 -9.35
C PRO A 84 -1.12 8.51 -9.65
N GLY A 85 -1.36 7.23 -9.38
CA GLY A 85 -0.38 6.15 -9.51
C GLY A 85 0.34 5.76 -8.21
N ASP A 86 0.23 6.56 -7.15
CA ASP A 86 0.88 6.25 -5.87
C ASP A 86 0.35 4.96 -5.26
N ARG A 87 1.26 4.20 -4.63
CA ARG A 87 0.93 2.96 -3.93
C ARG A 87 0.99 3.14 -2.43
N ILE A 88 -0.14 2.90 -1.77
CA ILE A 88 -0.29 2.94 -0.33
C ILE A 88 -0.19 1.51 0.20
N GLN A 89 0.76 1.27 1.10
CA GLN A 89 0.98 -0.02 1.74
C GLN A 89 0.58 0.06 3.21
N LEU A 90 -0.20 -0.91 3.67
CA LEU A 90 -0.62 -1.04 5.08
C LEU A 90 0.10 -2.25 5.66
N GLY A 91 1.19 -2.01 6.38
CA GLY A 91 2.19 -3.05 6.65
C GLY A 91 2.67 -3.74 5.37
N ASP A 92 2.99 -5.04 5.48
CA ASP A 92 3.53 -5.83 4.36
C ASP A 92 2.47 -6.62 3.58
N ALA A 93 1.23 -6.66 4.07
CA ALA A 93 0.20 -7.56 3.55
C ALA A 93 -0.77 -6.93 2.54
N VAL A 94 -0.85 -5.59 2.49
CA VAL A 94 -1.85 -4.88 1.69
C VAL A 94 -1.19 -3.75 0.91
N THR A 95 -1.45 -3.69 -0.39
CA THR A 95 -1.05 -2.60 -1.28
C THR A 95 -2.27 -2.10 -2.04
N LEU A 96 -2.51 -0.78 -1.99
CA LEU A 96 -3.59 -0.07 -2.66
C LEU A 96 -2.99 0.96 -3.63
N ALA A 97 -3.32 0.89 -4.91
CA ALA A 97 -2.96 1.90 -5.90
C ALA A 97 -4.01 3.02 -5.93
N TYR A 98 -3.57 4.26 -5.78
CA TYR A 98 -4.40 5.44 -5.93
C TYR A 98 -4.51 5.83 -7.40
N GLN A 99 -5.72 5.78 -7.95
CA GLN A 99 -5.99 6.06 -9.36
C GLN A 99 -7.00 7.19 -9.50
N VAL A 100 -6.89 7.92 -10.60
CA VAL A 100 -7.82 8.98 -10.98
C VAL A 100 -8.37 8.63 -12.35
N GLU A 101 -9.67 8.37 -12.40
CA GLU A 101 -10.38 8.29 -13.67
C GLU A 101 -10.82 9.71 -14.06
N GLN A 102 -10.27 10.18 -15.18
CA GLN A 102 -10.70 11.45 -15.77
C GLN A 102 -11.86 11.17 -16.70
N TYR A 103 -13.05 11.67 -16.35
CA TYR A 103 -14.20 11.62 -17.25
C TYR A 103 -14.11 12.76 -18.26
N ASP A 104 -13.67 12.47 -19.49
CA ASP A 104 -13.70 13.42 -20.59
C ASP A 104 -15.12 13.48 -21.18
N MET A 105 -15.87 14.54 -20.86
CA MET A 105 -17.20 14.80 -21.42
C MET A 105 -17.20 15.01 -22.96
N ASN A 106 -16.03 15.17 -23.60
CA ASN A 106 -15.89 15.35 -25.05
C ASN A 106 -15.42 14.08 -25.79
N ALA A 107 -15.23 12.96 -25.09
CA ALA A 107 -14.98 11.67 -25.74
C ALA A 107 -16.23 11.24 -26.52
N THR A 108 -16.26 11.62 -27.80
CA THR A 108 -17.27 11.17 -28.76
C THR A 108 -17.19 9.65 -28.82
N VAL A 109 -18.25 8.99 -28.37
CA VAL A 109 -18.42 7.54 -28.49
C VAL A 109 -18.44 7.21 -29.99
N VAL A 110 -17.28 6.89 -30.59
CA VAL A 110 -17.25 6.16 -31.84
C VAL A 110 -17.56 4.72 -31.48
N SER A 111 -18.84 4.39 -31.50
CA SER A 111 -19.30 3.01 -31.63
C SER A 111 -18.59 2.39 -32.85
N PRO A 112 -17.88 1.26 -32.74
CA PRO A 112 -17.59 0.46 -33.92
C PRO A 112 -18.92 -0.18 -34.36
N ALA A 113 -19.71 0.57 -35.13
CA ALA A 113 -20.79 0.00 -35.90
C ALA A 113 -20.18 -0.81 -37.05
N GLY A 114 -20.39 -2.13 -37.05
CA GLY A 114 -19.98 -2.95 -38.19
C GLY A 114 -20.17 -4.46 -38.09
N ARG A 115 -21.44 -4.92 -38.22
CA ARG A 115 -22.00 -6.26 -38.59
C ARG A 115 -22.82 -6.92 -37.47
N GLN A 116 -24.09 -7.29 -37.64
CA GLN A 116 -24.91 -7.60 -38.82
C GLN A 116 -26.42 -7.34 -38.56
N PRO A 117 -27.23 -7.18 -39.63
CA PRO A 117 -28.68 -7.09 -39.55
C PRO A 117 -29.37 -8.46 -39.52
N ALA A 118 -30.28 -8.67 -38.57
CA ALA A 118 -31.33 -9.69 -38.66
C ALA A 118 -32.63 -9.18 -38.01
N THR A 119 -33.65 -9.11 -38.86
CA THR A 119 -35.09 -8.89 -38.65
C THR A 119 -35.66 -9.28 -37.28
N GLN A 120 -36.28 -8.32 -36.57
CA GLN A 120 -37.29 -8.60 -35.53
C GLN A 120 -38.70 -8.32 -36.08
N PRO A 121 -39.67 -9.25 -35.93
CA PRO A 121 -41.08 -9.01 -36.28
C PRO A 121 -41.73 -7.97 -35.35
N PRO A 122 -42.88 -7.38 -35.73
CA PRO A 122 -43.55 -6.36 -34.92
C PRO A 122 -44.04 -6.96 -33.59
N ARG A 123 -43.63 -6.36 -32.47
CA ARG A 123 -44.06 -6.75 -31.12
C ARG A 123 -45.47 -6.16 -30.84
N PRO A 124 -46.44 -6.95 -30.34
CA PRO A 124 -47.79 -6.49 -29.99
C PRO A 124 -47.80 -5.49 -28.80
N PRO A 125 -48.93 -4.78 -28.56
CA PRO A 125 -48.97 -3.62 -27.68
C PRO A 125 -48.77 -3.99 -26.20
N VAL A 126 -48.09 -3.06 -25.51
CA VAL A 126 -47.67 -3.08 -24.11
C VAL A 126 -48.83 -3.38 -23.16
N ALA A 127 -48.67 -4.41 -22.34
CA ALA A 127 -49.50 -4.64 -21.15
C ALA A 127 -49.02 -3.73 -19.98
N PRO A 128 -49.92 -3.31 -19.06
CA PRO A 128 -49.56 -2.48 -17.91
C PRO A 128 -48.53 -3.17 -16.98
N PRO A 129 -47.75 -2.39 -16.20
CA PRO A 129 -46.67 -2.95 -15.39
C PRO A 129 -47.21 -3.83 -14.26
N ALA A 130 -46.79 -5.10 -14.25
CA ALA A 130 -46.96 -5.98 -13.12
C ALA A 130 -46.14 -5.47 -11.93
N GLN A 131 -46.77 -5.36 -10.76
CA GLN A 131 -46.10 -5.04 -9.51
C GLN A 131 -45.01 -6.09 -9.21
N PRO A 132 -43.84 -5.68 -8.68
CA PRO A 132 -42.83 -6.63 -8.21
C PRO A 132 -43.44 -7.57 -7.16
N PRO A 133 -43.18 -8.89 -7.20
CA PRO A 133 -43.60 -9.78 -6.14
C PRO A 133 -42.96 -9.34 -4.81
N ALA A 134 -43.78 -9.30 -3.77
CA ALA A 134 -43.36 -8.96 -2.41
C ALA A 134 -42.15 -9.82 -2.01
N ALA A 135 -41.13 -9.16 -1.45
CA ALA A 135 -39.93 -9.84 -0.95
C ALA A 135 -40.31 -10.93 0.07
N PRO A 136 -39.66 -12.10 0.03
CA PRO A 136 -39.85 -13.12 1.07
C PRO A 136 -39.43 -12.56 2.45
N PRO A 137 -40.08 -12.99 3.54
CA PRO A 137 -39.72 -12.54 4.88
C PRO A 137 -38.26 -12.91 5.19
N PRO A 138 -37.55 -12.08 5.98
CA PRO A 138 -36.17 -12.39 6.36
C PRO A 138 -36.11 -13.73 7.12
N PRO A 139 -35.02 -14.50 6.97
CA PRO A 139 -34.86 -15.76 7.69
C PRO A 139 -34.85 -15.51 9.21
N PRO A 140 -35.31 -16.50 10.01
CA PRO A 140 -35.31 -16.38 11.47
C PRO A 140 -33.89 -16.10 11.97
N GLN A 141 -33.75 -15.06 12.78
CA GLN A 141 -32.48 -14.71 13.42
C GLN A 141 -32.06 -15.87 14.35
N PRO A 142 -30.77 -16.27 14.35
CA PRO A 142 -30.29 -17.26 15.31
C PRO A 142 -30.51 -16.77 16.74
N PRO A 143 -30.73 -17.67 17.71
CA PRO A 143 -30.91 -17.28 19.10
C PRO A 143 -29.70 -16.44 19.55
N ALA A 144 -29.99 -15.33 20.23
CA ALA A 144 -28.97 -14.50 20.85
C ALA A 144 -28.08 -15.40 21.70
N TYR A 145 -26.80 -15.50 21.34
CA TYR A 145 -25.82 -16.28 22.08
C TYR A 145 -25.70 -15.67 23.49
N VAL A 146 -26.32 -16.32 24.48
CA VAL A 146 -26.30 -15.92 25.90
C VAL A 146 -25.03 -16.44 26.61
N GLY A 147 -24.03 -16.90 25.85
CA GLY A 147 -22.74 -17.27 26.42
C GLY A 147 -21.96 -16.03 26.81
N SER A 148 -21.57 -15.93 28.08
CA SER A 148 -20.57 -14.96 28.52
C SER A 148 -19.25 -15.26 27.79
N VAL A 149 -18.83 -14.34 26.92
CA VAL A 149 -17.49 -14.40 26.31
C VAL A 149 -16.48 -14.26 27.46
N PRO A 150 -15.62 -15.26 27.73
CA PRO A 150 -14.59 -15.10 28.74
C PRO A 150 -13.69 -13.93 28.37
N ALA A 151 -13.29 -13.13 29.37
CA ALA A 151 -12.41 -11.99 29.16
C ALA A 151 -11.17 -12.42 28.37
N SER A 152 -10.89 -11.72 27.27
CA SER A 152 -9.68 -11.97 26.48
C SER A 152 -8.45 -11.89 27.39
N PRO A 153 -7.46 -12.79 27.24
CA PRO A 153 -6.20 -12.66 27.97
C PRO A 153 -5.62 -11.26 27.77
N PRO A 154 -5.02 -10.64 28.80
CA PRO A 154 -4.37 -9.35 28.64
C PRO A 154 -3.41 -9.43 27.45
N ALA A 155 -3.56 -8.48 26.52
CA ALA A 155 -2.74 -8.38 25.33
C ALA A 155 -1.27 -8.55 25.74
N ALA A 156 -0.66 -9.64 25.27
CA ALA A 156 0.75 -9.89 25.49
C ALA A 156 1.50 -8.65 25.02
N ALA A 157 2.15 -7.97 25.98
CA ALA A 157 2.87 -6.75 25.75
C ALA A 157 3.77 -6.91 24.52
N ALA A 158 3.51 -6.07 23.51
CA ALA A 158 4.33 -5.99 22.32
C ALA A 158 5.80 -5.89 22.76
N ARG A 159 6.60 -6.91 22.44
CA ARG A 159 8.03 -6.89 22.75
C ARG A 159 8.63 -5.68 22.02
N PRO A 160 9.35 -4.77 22.72
CA PRO A 160 10.01 -3.68 22.04
C PRO A 160 11.01 -4.28 21.06
N GLN A 161 10.80 -3.99 19.76
CA GLN A 161 11.72 -4.39 18.69
C GLN A 161 13.04 -3.65 18.94
N SER A 162 13.96 -4.32 19.63
CA SER A 162 15.15 -3.69 20.16
C SER A 162 16.05 -3.26 19.01
N ARG A 163 16.38 -1.96 18.99
CA ARG A 163 17.34 -1.32 18.09
C ARG A 163 18.77 -1.90 18.16
N THR A 164 18.97 -3.01 18.87
CA THR A 164 20.25 -3.69 19.08
C THR A 164 20.88 -4.18 17.78
N TRP A 165 20.09 -4.50 16.74
CA TRP A 165 20.65 -4.88 15.44
C TRP A 165 21.30 -3.71 14.70
N LEU A 166 20.82 -2.47 14.86
CA LEU A 166 21.45 -1.27 14.26
C LEU A 166 22.83 -0.97 14.86
N TRP A 167 23.02 -1.23 16.15
CA TRP A 167 24.33 -1.08 16.80
C TRP A 167 25.29 -2.21 16.45
N ALA A 168 24.77 -3.43 16.24
CA ALA A 168 25.57 -4.56 15.77
C ALA A 168 26.07 -4.36 14.33
N THR A 169 25.24 -3.81 13.44
CA THR A 169 25.65 -3.51 12.05
C THR A 169 26.62 -2.33 11.98
N LEU A 170 26.40 -1.26 12.77
CA LEU A 170 27.31 -0.12 12.83
C LEU A 170 28.67 -0.51 13.45
N GLY A 171 28.68 -1.39 14.45
CA GLY A 171 29.89 -1.94 15.04
C GLY A 171 30.69 -2.80 14.06
N CYS A 172 30.03 -3.68 13.31
CA CYS A 172 30.69 -4.51 12.30
C CYS A 172 31.31 -3.66 11.16
N LEU A 173 30.60 -2.62 10.70
CA LEU A 173 31.11 -1.69 9.69
C LEU A 173 32.33 -0.91 10.21
N GLY A 174 32.29 -0.44 11.46
CA GLY A 174 33.43 0.25 12.08
C GLY A 174 34.66 -0.64 12.19
N VAL A 175 34.50 -1.90 12.60
CA VAL A 175 35.60 -2.87 12.68
C VAL A 175 36.18 -3.16 11.29
N LEU A 176 35.33 -3.34 10.27
CA LEU A 176 35.77 -3.59 8.90
C LEU A 176 36.58 -2.41 8.34
N VAL A 177 36.10 -1.17 8.55
CA VAL A 177 36.82 0.04 8.15
C VAL A 177 38.15 0.15 8.88
N CYS A 178 38.20 -0.11 10.19
CA CYS A 178 39.45 -0.12 10.95
C CYS A 178 40.46 -1.15 10.42
N VAL A 179 40.02 -2.37 10.10
CA VAL A 179 40.90 -3.42 9.55
C VAL A 179 41.46 -3.01 8.19
N VAL A 180 40.65 -2.40 7.33
CA VAL A 180 41.10 -1.91 6.01
C VAL A 180 42.11 -0.77 6.17
N ILE A 181 41.86 0.19 7.08
CA ILE A 181 42.79 1.29 7.34
C ILE A 181 44.12 0.77 7.91
N ILE A 182 44.07 -0.13 8.89
CA ILE A 182 45.27 -0.74 9.47
C ILE A 182 46.04 -1.53 8.40
N GLY A 183 45.33 -2.28 7.56
CA GLY A 183 45.93 -3.00 6.43
C GLY A 183 46.61 -2.06 5.43
N ALA A 184 45.97 -0.94 5.08
CA ALA A 184 46.54 0.07 4.19
C ALA A 184 47.78 0.74 4.80
N VAL A 185 47.72 1.11 6.09
CA VAL A 185 48.87 1.71 6.81
C VAL A 185 50.02 0.71 6.93
N ALA A 186 49.74 -0.57 7.20
CA ALA A 186 50.78 -1.60 7.25
C ALA A 186 51.38 -1.87 5.86
N PHE A 187 50.56 -1.91 4.81
CA PHE A 187 50.99 -2.09 3.43
C PHE A 187 51.90 -0.94 2.96
N ASP A 188 51.55 0.29 3.32
CA ASP A 188 52.34 1.50 3.09
C ASP A 188 53.65 1.48 3.91
N ALA A 189 53.58 1.19 5.22
CA ALA A 189 54.73 1.18 6.12
C ALA A 189 55.78 0.10 5.77
N MET A 190 55.34 -1.01 5.16
CA MET A 190 56.22 -2.11 4.75
C MET A 190 56.67 -2.00 3.27
N ASN A 191 56.31 -0.91 2.56
CA ASN A 191 56.60 -0.69 1.14
C ASN A 191 56.18 -1.86 0.22
N LEU A 192 55.11 -2.59 0.58
CA LEU A 192 54.65 -3.74 -0.22
C LEU A 192 54.15 -3.34 -1.61
N TYR A 193 53.86 -2.05 -1.83
CA TYR A 193 53.52 -1.51 -3.15
C TYR A 193 54.67 -1.58 -4.17
N CYS A 194 55.93 -1.75 -3.75
CA CYS A 194 57.09 -1.96 -4.65
C CYS A 194 57.42 -3.46 -4.87
N VAL A 195 56.54 -4.40 -4.48
CA VAL A 195 56.76 -5.86 -4.65
C VAL A 195 55.80 -6.42 -5.70
N PRO A 196 56.27 -7.19 -6.70
CA PRO A 196 55.38 -7.81 -7.69
C PRO A 196 54.42 -8.81 -7.02
N PRO A 197 53.12 -8.83 -7.39
CA PRO A 197 52.53 -8.27 -8.62
C PRO A 197 51.93 -6.85 -8.46
N PHE A 198 52.05 -6.21 -7.29
CA PHE A 198 51.36 -4.94 -7.00
C PHE A 198 52.06 -3.70 -7.58
N ASP A 199 53.36 -3.82 -7.87
CA ASP A 199 54.18 -2.78 -8.48
C ASP A 199 53.56 -2.18 -9.76
N SER A 200 53.06 -3.04 -10.65
CA SER A 200 52.45 -2.62 -11.92
C SER A 200 51.10 -1.91 -11.76
N LEU A 201 50.42 -2.10 -10.62
CA LEU A 201 49.08 -1.59 -10.39
C LEU A 201 49.09 -0.21 -9.69
N PHE A 202 50.13 0.07 -8.90
CA PHE A 202 50.26 1.30 -8.12
C PHE A 202 51.35 2.26 -8.61
N SER A 203 52.13 1.89 -9.64
CA SER A 203 53.15 2.75 -10.25
C SER A 203 52.64 4.09 -10.80
N PHE A 204 51.33 4.26 -11.04
CA PHE A 204 50.73 5.53 -11.47
C PHE A 204 50.39 6.48 -10.31
N LEU A 205 50.30 5.99 -9.07
CA LEU A 205 49.83 6.77 -7.91
C LEU A 205 50.95 7.10 -6.91
N TYR A 206 52.02 6.31 -6.86
CA TYR A 206 53.13 6.49 -5.92
C TYR A 206 54.48 6.33 -6.62
N THR A 207 55.43 7.21 -6.29
CA THR A 207 56.83 7.09 -6.73
C THR A 207 57.59 6.33 -5.65
N CYS A 208 58.06 5.11 -5.94
CA CYS A 208 58.94 4.39 -5.03
C CYS A 208 60.21 5.25 -4.80
N PRO A 209 60.61 5.50 -3.54
CA PRO A 209 61.83 6.24 -3.23
C PRO A 209 63.11 5.49 -3.63
#